data_AF-A0A5J5CR56-F1
#
_entry.id   AF-A0A5J5CR56-F1
#
_cell.length_a   1.000
_cell.length_b   1.000
_cell.length_c   1.000
_cell.angle_alpha   90.00
_cell.angle_beta   90.00
_cell.angle_gamma   90.00
#
_symmetry.space_group_name_H-M   'P 1'
#
loop_
_entity.id
_entity.type
_entity.pdbx_description
1 polymer ?
#
loop_
_entity_poly.entity_id
_entity_poly.type
_entity_poly.pdbx_seq_one_letter_code
_entity_poly.pdbx_strand_id
1 'polypeptide(L)'
;MVGVKVIGSDPDFQPELAASGSRLAVVKFTMAGCRPCVRIAPAFNMLSNKYPQVVFLEVDVHVCQATAAANNISATPTFLFFRNRVRVDQYQGADSAGLEEKIKQHTENDPGNSEDSDIPKGYMDLMPFVSKAGCECLNESDDCGFDNCLIKDSTYMESDCDEQLLITIAFNQPVKLFSMKLLSSEFAQAPKVVKLFINLPRSMGFDDAERCEATQTLELSEEDYKEDGLIPLRYVKFQNVQSVTSNQGDEETTKINYLTFIGTPVQATNMSDFKRVWKSYSTLKLWERKERVTEQVNQRQDEKKKKRKRRLQIHPRT
;
A
#
# COMPACT_ATOMS: atom_id res chain seq x y z
N MET A 1 -4.36 11.15 -28.14
CA MET A 1 -3.99 9.76 -28.52
C MET A 1 -2.95 9.30 -27.52
N VAL A 2 -3.26 8.27 -26.71
CA VAL A 2 -2.30 7.71 -25.74
C VAL A 2 -1.42 6.73 -26.52
N GLY A 3 -0.25 7.22 -26.94
CA GLY A 3 0.72 6.45 -27.72
C GLY A 3 1.79 5.82 -26.83
N VAL A 4 2.55 4.90 -27.42
CA VAL A 4 3.77 4.38 -26.80
C VAL A 4 4.80 5.50 -26.72
N LYS A 5 5.30 5.78 -25.51
CA LYS A 5 6.33 6.79 -25.28
C LYS A 5 7.72 6.15 -25.32
N VAL A 6 8.57 6.66 -26.21
CA VAL A 6 9.96 6.20 -26.34
C VAL A 6 10.83 6.90 -25.30
N ILE A 7 11.61 6.14 -24.55
CA ILE A 7 12.63 6.62 -23.62
C ILE A 7 13.95 6.75 -24.37
N GLY A 8 14.41 7.99 -24.55
CA GLY A 8 15.58 8.31 -25.38
C GLY A 8 16.91 8.20 -24.65
N SER A 9 16.91 8.12 -23.32
CA SER A 9 18.13 8.04 -22.51
C SER A 9 17.88 7.45 -21.13
N ASP A 10 18.93 6.88 -20.51
CA ASP A 10 18.88 6.34 -19.15
C ASP A 10 18.29 7.30 -18.07
N PRO A 11 18.66 8.60 -18.00
CA PRO A 11 18.11 9.50 -16.98
C PRO A 11 16.61 9.80 -17.16
N ASP A 12 16.03 9.55 -18.33
CA ASP A 12 14.61 9.79 -18.60
C ASP A 12 13.71 8.66 -18.10
N PHE A 13 14.26 7.46 -17.87
CA PHE A 13 13.47 6.29 -17.48
C PHE A 13 12.73 6.50 -16.14
N GLN A 14 13.46 6.91 -15.10
CA GLN A 14 12.90 7.06 -13.75
C GLN A 14 11.83 8.17 -13.65
N PRO A 15 12.04 9.37 -14.23
CA PRO A 15 11.01 10.40 -14.30
C PRO A 15 9.71 9.93 -14.98
N GLU A 16 9.82 9.20 -16.09
CA GLU A 16 8.64 8.71 -16.83
C GLU A 16 7.90 7.61 -16.08
N LEU A 17 8.67 6.72 -15.44
CA LEU A 17 8.09 5.73 -14.55
C LEU A 17 7.40 6.37 -13.34
N ALA A 18 7.96 7.45 -12.79
CA ALA A 18 7.35 8.21 -11.71
C ALA A 18 6.08 8.97 -12.15
N ALA A 19 6.09 9.53 -13.36
CA ALA A 19 4.93 10.22 -13.95
C ALA A 19 3.74 9.28 -14.24
N SER A 20 4.00 7.97 -14.28
CA SER A 20 2.95 6.97 -14.38
C SER A 20 2.06 6.93 -13.12
N GLY A 21 2.59 7.30 -11.95
CA GLY A 21 1.85 7.33 -10.69
C GLY A 21 1.38 5.94 -10.27
N SER A 22 0.09 5.85 -9.89
CA SER A 22 -0.60 4.60 -9.53
C SER A 22 -1.03 3.77 -10.74
N ARG A 23 -1.02 4.36 -11.94
CA ARG A 23 -1.39 3.64 -13.17
C ARG A 23 -0.38 2.54 -13.46
N LEU A 24 -0.86 1.45 -14.03
CA LEU A 24 0.01 0.42 -14.59
C LEU A 24 0.86 1.04 -15.70
N ALA A 25 2.18 0.82 -15.65
CA ALA A 25 3.12 1.14 -16.70
C ALA A 25 3.70 -0.15 -17.30
N VAL A 26 3.57 -0.32 -18.62
CA VAL A 26 4.13 -1.47 -19.35
C VAL A 26 5.30 -0.97 -20.17
N VAL A 27 6.50 -1.45 -19.83
CA VAL A 27 7.76 -1.05 -20.45
C VAL A 27 8.23 -2.16 -21.38
N LYS A 28 8.21 -1.91 -22.69
CA LYS A 28 8.79 -2.80 -23.70
C LYS A 28 10.27 -2.50 -23.87
N PHE A 29 11.13 -3.43 -23.47
CA PHE A 29 12.54 -3.46 -23.82
C PHE A 29 12.73 -4.08 -25.20
N THR A 30 13.31 -3.31 -26.10
CA THR A 30 13.50 -3.63 -27.52
C THR A 30 14.96 -3.47 -27.93
N MET A 31 15.29 -3.91 -29.14
CA MET A 31 16.62 -3.78 -29.73
C MET A 31 16.51 -3.56 -31.24
N ALA A 32 17.35 -2.69 -31.79
CA ALA A 32 17.50 -2.56 -33.23
C ALA A 32 17.82 -3.91 -33.90
N GLY A 33 17.17 -4.22 -35.03
CA GLY A 33 17.38 -5.48 -35.76
C GLY A 33 16.71 -6.72 -35.16
N CYS A 34 16.02 -6.60 -34.03
CA CYS A 34 15.25 -7.69 -33.42
C CYS A 34 13.95 -7.96 -34.19
N ARG A 35 13.92 -9.03 -35.00
CA ARG A 35 12.74 -9.40 -35.80
C ARG A 35 11.49 -9.71 -34.94
N PRO A 36 11.59 -10.41 -33.79
CA PRO A 36 10.46 -10.55 -32.87
C PRO A 36 9.92 -9.21 -32.34
N CYS A 37 10.80 -8.24 -32.06
CA CYS A 37 10.43 -6.91 -31.59
C CYS A 37 9.65 -6.12 -32.66
N VAL A 38 10.07 -6.22 -33.93
CA VAL A 38 9.34 -5.64 -35.07
C VAL A 38 7.95 -6.26 -35.21
N ARG A 39 7.81 -7.59 -35.01
CA ARG A 39 6.51 -8.27 -35.11
C ARG A 39 5.50 -7.81 -34.06
N ILE A 40 5.93 -7.60 -32.81
CA ILE A 40 5.01 -7.22 -31.73
C ILE A 40 4.76 -5.72 -31.63
N ALA A 41 5.58 -4.87 -32.26
CA ALA A 41 5.42 -3.41 -32.18
C ALA A 41 4.03 -2.88 -32.63
N PRO A 42 3.42 -3.36 -33.73
CA PRO A 42 2.06 -2.93 -34.11
C PRO A 42 1.01 -3.33 -33.07
N ALA A 43 1.10 -4.55 -32.53
CA ALA A 43 0.20 -5.01 -31.48
C ALA A 43 0.37 -4.18 -30.20
N PHE A 44 1.60 -3.86 -29.81
CA PHE A 44 1.88 -3.01 -28.63
C PHE A 44 1.29 -1.59 -28.79
N ASN A 45 1.39 -1.00 -29.98
CA ASN A 45 0.74 0.29 -30.29
C ASN A 45 -0.79 0.18 -30.28
N MET A 46 -1.37 -0.92 -30.77
CA MET A 46 -2.82 -1.14 -30.66
C MET A 46 -3.26 -1.27 -29.21
N LEU A 47 -2.50 -1.99 -28.39
CA LEU A 47 -2.77 -2.13 -26.95
C LEU A 47 -2.70 -0.78 -26.22
N SER A 48 -1.78 0.11 -26.59
CA SER A 48 -1.73 1.46 -25.99
C SER A 48 -2.97 2.30 -26.25
N ASN A 49 -3.61 2.10 -27.41
CA ASN A 49 -4.87 2.76 -27.73
C ASN A 49 -6.07 2.07 -27.06
N LYS A 50 -5.99 0.74 -26.87
CA LYS A 50 -7.05 -0.06 -26.24
C LYS A 50 -7.14 0.15 -24.72
N TYR A 51 -5.99 0.38 -24.07
CA TYR A 51 -5.88 0.57 -22.63
C TYR A 51 -5.35 1.98 -22.30
N PRO A 52 -6.14 3.05 -22.50
CA PRO A 52 -5.69 4.44 -22.31
C PRO A 52 -5.33 4.78 -20.84
N GLN A 53 -5.80 3.98 -19.89
CA GLN A 53 -5.46 4.08 -18.47
C GLN A 53 -4.06 3.52 -18.15
N VAL A 54 -3.46 2.73 -19.05
CA VAL A 54 -2.13 2.14 -18.89
C VAL A 54 -1.09 3.02 -19.59
N VAL A 55 0.06 3.21 -18.97
CA VAL A 55 1.19 3.93 -19.55
C VAL A 55 2.06 2.95 -20.33
N PHE A 56 2.26 3.20 -21.63
CA PHE A 56 3.09 2.34 -22.46
C PHE A 56 4.42 3.03 -22.75
N LEU A 57 5.52 2.41 -22.32
CA LEU A 57 6.88 2.90 -22.54
C LEU A 57 7.65 1.94 -23.44
N GLU A 58 8.59 2.47 -24.23
CA GLU A 58 9.53 1.70 -25.04
C GLU A 58 10.96 2.13 -24.72
N VAL A 59 11.83 1.15 -24.47
CA VAL A 59 13.23 1.36 -24.12
C VAL A 59 14.10 0.50 -25.04
N ASP A 60 14.99 1.12 -25.79
CA ASP A 60 16.01 0.38 -26.55
C ASP A 60 17.18 0.02 -25.64
N VAL A 61 17.54 -1.26 -25.59
CA VAL A 61 18.59 -1.79 -24.68
C VAL A 61 20.00 -1.32 -25.03
N HIS A 62 20.25 -0.88 -26.27
CA HIS A 62 21.53 -0.32 -26.69
C HIS A 62 21.63 1.19 -26.42
N VAL A 63 20.49 1.88 -26.37
CA VAL A 63 20.41 3.31 -26.04
C VAL A 63 20.43 3.51 -24.53
N CYS A 64 19.65 2.74 -23.78
CA CYS A 64 19.52 2.84 -22.32
C CYS A 64 20.17 1.61 -21.64
N GLN A 65 21.48 1.46 -21.80
CA GLN A 65 22.22 0.27 -21.36
C GLN A 65 22.19 0.10 -19.83
N ALA A 66 22.31 1.20 -19.08
CA ALA A 66 22.29 1.14 -17.62
C ALA A 66 20.91 0.73 -17.10
N THR A 67 19.84 1.23 -17.72
CA THR A 67 18.45 0.88 -17.41
C THR A 67 18.17 -0.59 -17.73
N ALA A 68 18.61 -1.07 -18.90
CA ALA A 68 18.47 -2.46 -19.29
C ALA A 68 19.22 -3.40 -18.33
N ALA A 69 20.45 -3.04 -17.95
CA ALA A 69 21.25 -3.79 -16.98
C ALA A 69 20.59 -3.80 -15.58
N ALA A 70 20.15 -2.64 -15.08
CA ALA A 70 19.49 -2.52 -13.79
C ALA A 70 18.19 -3.33 -13.69
N ASN A 71 17.50 -3.50 -14.83
CA ASN A 71 16.27 -4.29 -14.93
C ASN A 71 16.51 -5.77 -15.32
N ASN A 72 17.77 -6.22 -15.38
CA ASN A 72 18.17 -7.59 -15.71
C ASN A 72 17.61 -8.09 -17.06
N ILE A 73 17.60 -7.23 -18.07
CA ILE A 73 17.11 -7.59 -19.41
C ILE A 73 18.14 -8.46 -20.14
N SER A 74 17.80 -9.73 -20.36
CA SER A 74 18.66 -10.71 -21.03
C SER A 74 18.22 -11.05 -22.46
N ALA A 75 17.02 -10.67 -22.85
CA ALA A 75 16.45 -10.94 -24.17
C ALA A 75 15.42 -9.88 -24.56
N THR A 76 15.17 -9.73 -25.86
CA THR A 76 14.17 -8.81 -26.40
C THR A 76 13.23 -9.55 -27.38
N PRO A 77 11.94 -9.19 -27.43
CA PRO A 77 11.27 -8.22 -26.56
C PRO A 77 11.01 -8.79 -25.15
N THR A 78 11.24 -7.96 -24.14
CA THR A 78 10.82 -8.22 -22.75
C THR A 78 9.95 -7.06 -22.30
N PHE A 79 8.84 -7.38 -21.64
CA PHE A 79 7.87 -6.43 -21.13
C PHE A 79 7.92 -6.49 -19.61
N LEU A 80 8.18 -5.36 -18.98
CA LEU A 80 8.13 -5.22 -17.54
C LEU A 80 6.90 -4.41 -17.16
N PHE A 81 6.16 -4.90 -16.18
CA PHE A 81 4.96 -4.26 -15.65
C PHE A 81 5.34 -3.56 -14.36
N PHE A 82 5.02 -2.29 -14.26
CA PHE A 82 5.31 -1.47 -13.10
C PHE A 82 4.05 -0.80 -12.55
N ARG A 83 3.97 -0.70 -11.22
CA ARG A 83 2.97 0.11 -10.53
C ARG A 83 3.68 0.86 -9.39
N ASN A 84 3.46 2.18 -9.29
CA ASN A 84 4.21 3.07 -8.40
C ASN A 84 5.74 2.83 -8.39
N ARG A 85 6.32 2.62 -9.58
CA ARG A 85 7.76 2.34 -9.80
C ARG A 85 8.28 0.98 -9.31
N VAL A 86 7.40 0.10 -8.86
CA VAL A 86 7.76 -1.28 -8.49
C VAL A 86 7.40 -2.21 -9.64
N ARG A 87 8.30 -3.12 -9.99
CA ARG A 87 8.02 -4.19 -10.95
C ARG A 87 7.03 -5.18 -10.32
N VAL A 88 5.85 -5.30 -10.91
CA VAL A 88 4.77 -6.21 -10.47
C VAL A 88 4.69 -7.48 -11.30
N ASP A 89 5.17 -7.46 -12.55
CA ASP A 89 5.20 -8.64 -13.42
C ASP A 89 6.25 -8.47 -14.54
N GLN A 90 6.52 -9.57 -15.23
CA GLN A 90 7.40 -9.64 -16.39
C GLN A 90 6.84 -10.63 -17.41
N TYR A 91 6.88 -10.25 -18.69
CA TYR A 91 6.52 -11.10 -19.81
C TYR A 91 7.61 -11.04 -20.88
N GLN A 92 7.98 -12.18 -21.46
CA GLN A 92 9.04 -12.26 -22.45
C GLN A 92 8.53 -12.95 -23.72
N GLY A 93 8.90 -12.40 -24.88
CA GLY A 93 8.55 -12.96 -26.18
C GLY A 93 7.57 -12.11 -26.97
N ALA A 94 7.37 -12.49 -28.24
CA ALA A 94 6.60 -11.73 -29.21
C ALA A 94 5.22 -12.33 -29.48
N ASP A 95 4.53 -12.75 -28.42
CA ASP A 95 3.12 -13.16 -28.48
C ASP A 95 2.23 -12.05 -27.89
N SER A 96 1.38 -11.49 -28.76
CA SER A 96 0.48 -10.40 -28.40
C SER A 96 -0.69 -10.83 -27.53
N ALA A 97 -1.13 -12.10 -27.65
CA ALA A 97 -2.27 -12.59 -26.89
C ALA A 97 -1.90 -12.76 -25.41
N GLY A 98 -0.78 -13.43 -25.12
CA GLY A 98 -0.28 -13.56 -23.74
C GLY A 98 0.10 -12.21 -23.12
N LEU A 99 0.65 -11.28 -23.91
CA LEU A 99 0.91 -9.92 -23.43
C LEU A 99 -0.38 -9.19 -23.03
N GLU A 100 -1.42 -9.29 -23.86
CA GLU A 100 -2.72 -8.67 -23.57
C GLU A 100 -3.39 -9.30 -22.35
N GLU A 101 -3.33 -10.63 -22.19
CA GLU A 101 -3.86 -11.33 -21.01
C GLU A 101 -3.19 -10.82 -19.72
N LYS A 102 -1.87 -10.62 -19.74
CA LYS A 102 -1.13 -10.01 -18.64
C LYS A 102 -1.57 -8.57 -18.38
N ILE A 103 -1.76 -7.77 -19.42
CA ILE A 103 -2.28 -6.40 -19.26
C ILE A 103 -3.66 -6.44 -18.60
N LYS A 104 -4.57 -7.28 -19.09
CA LYS A 104 -5.91 -7.47 -18.51
C LYS A 104 -5.84 -7.86 -17.04
N GLN A 105 -5.05 -8.88 -16.71
CA GLN A 105 -4.84 -9.33 -15.34
C GLN A 105 -4.43 -8.18 -14.41
N HIS A 106 -3.53 -7.30 -14.86
CA HIS A 106 -3.04 -6.18 -14.04
C HIS A 106 -3.93 -4.93 -14.11
N THR A 107 -4.83 -4.82 -15.10
CA THR A 107 -5.83 -3.75 -15.20
C THR A 107 -7.17 -4.09 -14.53
N GLU A 108 -7.56 -5.36 -14.46
CA GLU A 108 -8.78 -5.82 -13.78
C GLU A 108 -8.55 -5.88 -12.27
N ASN A 109 -7.33 -6.21 -11.83
CA ASN A 109 -6.85 -6.05 -10.46
C ASN A 109 -6.28 -4.63 -10.20
N ASP A 110 -6.78 -3.62 -10.93
CA ASP A 110 -6.40 -2.22 -10.74
C ASP A 110 -7.38 -1.52 -9.80
N PRO A 111 -7.02 -1.27 -8.52
CA PRO A 111 -7.77 -0.32 -7.70
C PRO A 111 -7.61 1.13 -8.21
N GLY A 112 -6.74 1.37 -9.21
CA GLY A 112 -6.23 2.68 -9.61
C GLY A 112 -7.09 3.52 -10.57
N ASN A 113 -8.39 3.25 -10.74
CA ASN A 113 -9.30 4.23 -11.37
C ASN A 113 -10.09 5.08 -10.36
N SER A 114 -9.99 4.78 -9.06
CA SER A 114 -10.16 5.84 -8.07
C SER A 114 -8.82 6.54 -7.95
N GLU A 115 -8.82 7.87 -8.07
CA GLU A 115 -7.76 8.70 -7.53
C GLU A 115 -7.62 8.35 -6.05
N ASP A 116 -6.77 7.38 -5.70
CA ASP A 116 -6.51 7.03 -4.30
C ASP A 116 -5.56 8.10 -3.76
N SER A 117 -6.11 9.32 -3.63
CA SER A 117 -5.49 10.49 -3.02
C SER A 117 -5.03 10.23 -1.59
N ASP A 118 -5.53 9.15 -1.00
CA ASP A 118 -5.45 8.86 0.42
C ASP A 118 -4.19 8.05 0.74
N ILE A 119 -3.59 7.34 -0.24
CA ILE A 119 -2.31 6.65 -0.05
C ILE A 119 -1.14 7.65 -0.10
N PRO A 120 -0.33 7.76 0.98
CA PRO A 120 0.80 8.67 0.98
C PRO A 120 1.85 8.29 -0.08
N LYS A 121 2.42 9.31 -0.73
CA LYS A 121 3.45 9.14 -1.78
C LYS A 121 4.59 8.23 -1.32
N GLY A 122 4.83 7.16 -2.08
CA GLY A 122 5.89 6.18 -1.81
C GLY A 122 5.39 4.85 -1.24
N TYR A 123 4.11 4.77 -0.88
CA TYR A 123 3.44 3.52 -0.55
C TYR A 123 2.43 3.15 -1.64
N MET A 124 1.96 1.90 -1.60
CA MET A 124 0.99 1.36 -2.53
C MET A 124 0.06 0.39 -1.81
N ASP A 125 -1.10 0.15 -2.39
CA ASP A 125 -1.93 -1.00 -2.04
C ASP A 125 -1.16 -2.30 -2.33
N LEU A 126 -1.09 -3.17 -1.33
CA LEU A 126 -0.35 -4.43 -1.37
C LEU A 126 -1.22 -5.62 -1.76
N MET A 127 -2.52 -5.43 -2.00
CA MET A 127 -3.45 -6.45 -2.47
C MET A 127 -2.92 -7.23 -3.70
N PRO A 128 -2.25 -6.61 -4.69
CA PRO A 128 -1.65 -7.35 -5.81
C PRO A 128 -0.55 -8.36 -5.42
N PHE A 129 0.02 -8.23 -4.23
CA PHE A 129 1.04 -9.16 -3.70
C PHE A 129 0.44 -10.21 -2.78
N VAL A 130 -0.87 -10.14 -2.49
CA VAL A 130 -1.56 -11.13 -1.68
C VAL A 130 -1.78 -12.41 -2.50
N SER A 131 -1.35 -13.53 -1.94
CA SER A 131 -1.55 -14.86 -2.52
C SER A 131 -2.82 -15.47 -1.92
N LYS A 132 -3.95 -15.38 -2.63
CA LYS A 132 -5.23 -15.95 -2.18
C LYS A 132 -5.14 -17.41 -1.73
N ALA A 133 -4.36 -18.23 -2.43
CA ALA A 133 -4.17 -19.64 -2.09
C ALA A 133 -3.44 -19.89 -0.75
N GLY A 134 -2.78 -18.87 -0.19
CA GLY A 134 -2.15 -18.94 1.13
C GLY A 134 -2.89 -18.12 2.19
N CYS A 135 -4.01 -17.49 1.84
CA CYS A 135 -4.88 -16.84 2.80
C CYS A 135 -5.84 -17.87 3.41
N GLU A 136 -6.21 -17.65 4.65
CA GLU A 136 -7.13 -18.50 5.41
C GLU A 136 -7.92 -17.61 6.35
N CYS A 137 -9.22 -17.82 6.46
CA CYS A 137 -10.04 -17.16 7.46
C CYS A 137 -10.73 -18.22 8.33
N LEU A 138 -10.58 -18.10 9.65
CA LEU A 138 -11.32 -18.95 10.60
C LEU A 138 -12.53 -18.20 11.12
N ASN A 139 -13.61 -18.95 11.32
CA ASN A 139 -14.93 -18.46 11.72
C ASN A 139 -15.57 -17.52 10.67
N GLU A 140 -15.25 -17.70 9.38
CA GLU A 140 -15.97 -17.03 8.30
C GLU A 140 -17.33 -17.69 8.06
N SER A 141 -18.34 -16.89 7.71
CA SER A 141 -19.64 -17.38 7.28
C SER A 141 -19.56 -18.09 5.92
N ASP A 142 -20.31 -19.19 5.78
CA ASP A 142 -20.45 -19.94 4.52
C ASP A 142 -21.04 -19.07 3.38
N ASP A 143 -21.90 -18.10 3.73
CA ASP A 143 -22.56 -17.22 2.75
C ASP A 143 -21.71 -15.97 2.42
N CYS A 144 -20.92 -15.50 3.39
CA CYS A 144 -20.21 -14.23 3.34
C CYS A 144 -18.73 -14.41 3.76
N GLY A 145 -17.97 -15.13 2.94
CA GLY A 145 -16.57 -15.49 3.22
C GLY A 145 -15.54 -14.39 2.99
N PHE A 146 -14.27 -14.70 3.29
CA PHE A 146 -13.14 -13.78 3.26
C PHE A 146 -12.86 -13.11 1.91
N ASP A 147 -13.14 -13.79 0.80
CA ASP A 147 -12.92 -13.22 -0.53
C ASP A 147 -13.72 -11.92 -0.76
N ASN A 148 -14.85 -11.75 -0.07
CA ASN A 148 -15.71 -10.58 -0.19
C ASN A 148 -15.04 -9.32 0.39
N CYS A 149 -14.26 -9.44 1.47
CA CYS A 149 -13.60 -8.27 2.06
C CYS A 149 -12.31 -7.85 1.34
N LEU A 150 -11.91 -8.56 0.27
CA LEU A 150 -10.69 -8.25 -0.50
C LEU A 150 -10.94 -7.32 -1.68
N ILE A 151 -12.21 -7.08 -2.02
CA ILE A 151 -12.62 -6.22 -3.14
C ILE A 151 -13.40 -5.05 -2.54
N LYS A 152 -13.10 -3.83 -3.00
CA LYS A 152 -13.83 -2.64 -2.56
C LYS A 152 -15.16 -2.54 -3.31
N ASP A 153 -16.13 -3.34 -2.91
CA ASP A 153 -17.50 -3.31 -3.42
C ASP A 153 -18.53 -3.26 -2.28
N SER A 154 -19.79 -3.62 -2.57
CA SER A 154 -20.86 -3.63 -1.58
C SER A 154 -20.99 -4.94 -0.81
N THR A 155 -20.12 -5.92 -1.09
CA THR A 155 -20.09 -7.19 -0.37
C THR A 155 -19.40 -7.01 0.98
N TYR A 156 -19.52 -8.03 1.82
CA TYR A 156 -18.89 -8.06 3.13
C TYR A 156 -18.53 -9.49 3.51
N MET A 157 -17.56 -9.60 4.40
CA MET A 157 -17.29 -10.78 5.17
C MET A 157 -18.00 -10.67 6.52
N GLU A 158 -18.57 -11.77 6.99
CA GLU A 158 -19.21 -11.87 8.31
C GLU A 158 -18.69 -13.09 9.07
N SER A 159 -18.67 -13.00 10.40
CA SER A 159 -18.34 -14.13 11.27
C SER A 159 -19.54 -15.07 11.48
N ASP A 160 -19.27 -16.37 11.61
CA ASP A 160 -20.33 -17.39 11.63
C ASP A 160 -20.92 -17.63 13.03
N CYS A 161 -20.07 -18.01 13.99
CA CYS A 161 -20.52 -18.48 15.30
C CYS A 161 -20.50 -17.40 16.38
N ASP A 162 -19.50 -16.51 16.34
CA ASP A 162 -19.25 -15.48 17.35
C ASP A 162 -18.52 -14.29 16.71
N GLU A 163 -18.17 -13.28 17.49
CA GLU A 163 -17.59 -12.04 16.99
C GLU A 163 -16.08 -12.13 16.66
N GLN A 164 -15.42 -13.28 16.90
CA GLN A 164 -13.98 -13.44 16.68
C GLN A 164 -13.66 -13.93 15.27
N LEU A 165 -12.73 -13.26 14.58
CA LEU A 165 -12.29 -13.62 13.23
C LEU A 165 -10.78 -13.78 13.17
N LEU A 166 -10.30 -14.86 12.56
CA LEU A 166 -8.86 -15.05 12.39
C LEU A 166 -8.51 -15.00 10.90
N ILE A 167 -7.83 -13.93 10.48
CA ILE A 167 -7.58 -13.63 9.06
C ILE A 167 -6.09 -13.75 8.72
N THR A 168 -5.69 -14.91 8.21
CA THR A 168 -4.34 -15.12 7.70
C THR A 168 -4.22 -14.57 6.28
N ILE A 169 -3.30 -13.63 6.07
CA ILE A 169 -2.97 -13.07 4.75
C ILE A 169 -1.55 -13.49 4.38
N ALA A 170 -1.41 -14.19 3.26
CA ALA A 170 -0.10 -14.56 2.72
C ALA A 170 0.30 -13.62 1.60
N PHE A 171 1.55 -13.15 1.61
CA PHE A 171 2.13 -12.41 0.50
C PHE A 171 3.04 -13.31 -0.35
N ASN A 172 2.98 -13.16 -1.67
CA ASN A 172 3.84 -13.90 -2.61
C ASN A 172 5.31 -13.45 -2.59
N GLN A 173 5.61 -12.34 -1.93
CA GLN A 173 6.96 -11.83 -1.72
C GLN A 173 7.04 -11.04 -0.41
N PRO A 174 8.24 -10.83 0.15
CA PRO A 174 8.38 -10.04 1.38
C PRO A 174 7.95 -8.58 1.13
N VAL A 175 7.11 -8.06 2.02
CA VAL A 175 6.60 -6.68 2.01
C VAL A 175 6.88 -5.98 3.33
N LYS A 176 6.82 -4.65 3.30
CA LYS A 176 6.91 -3.76 4.45
C LYS A 176 5.58 -3.04 4.60
N LEU A 177 4.85 -3.32 5.66
CA LEU A 177 3.57 -2.67 5.91
C LEU A 177 3.78 -1.29 6.55
N PHE A 178 3.04 -0.30 6.07
CA PHE A 178 3.03 1.06 6.59
C PHE A 178 1.71 1.37 7.31
N SER A 179 0.60 1.04 6.69
CA SER A 179 -0.73 1.17 7.27
C SER A 179 -1.63 0.03 6.81
N MET A 180 -2.76 -0.14 7.48
CA MET A 180 -3.86 -0.96 7.00
C MET A 180 -5.10 -0.08 6.82
N LYS A 181 -6.04 -0.56 6.02
CA LYS A 181 -7.32 0.10 5.78
C LYS A 181 -8.41 -0.94 6.00
N LEU A 182 -9.38 -0.58 6.84
CA LEU A 182 -10.56 -1.37 7.14
C LEU A 182 -11.78 -0.50 6.84
N LEU A 183 -12.73 -1.01 6.08
CA LEU A 183 -14.03 -0.37 5.89
C LEU A 183 -15.11 -1.29 6.44
N SER A 184 -16.09 -0.66 7.08
CA SER A 184 -17.33 -1.31 7.48
C SER A 184 -18.48 -0.34 7.29
N SER A 185 -19.57 -0.79 6.67
CA SER A 185 -20.83 -0.04 6.58
C SER A 185 -21.58 -0.01 7.91
N GLU A 186 -21.28 -0.95 8.80
CA GLU A 186 -21.95 -1.13 10.09
C GLU A 186 -20.94 -1.04 11.23
N PHE A 187 -20.66 0.17 11.72
CA PHE A 187 -19.67 0.41 12.78
C PHE A 187 -19.92 -0.40 14.07
N ALA A 188 -21.19 -0.69 14.40
CA ALA A 188 -21.54 -1.50 15.57
C ALA A 188 -20.97 -2.92 15.50
N GLN A 189 -20.93 -3.50 14.29
CA GLN A 189 -20.39 -4.83 14.00
C GLN A 189 -18.95 -4.78 13.50
N ALA A 190 -18.31 -3.60 13.51
CA ALA A 190 -16.93 -3.46 13.07
C ALA A 190 -15.95 -3.81 14.20
N PRO A 191 -14.79 -4.42 13.89
CA PRO A 191 -13.88 -4.88 14.92
C PRO A 191 -13.25 -3.72 15.73
N LYS A 192 -13.50 -3.67 17.04
CA LYS A 192 -12.89 -2.64 17.89
C LYS A 192 -11.40 -2.87 18.18
N VAL A 193 -10.95 -4.13 18.25
CA VAL A 193 -9.59 -4.47 18.68
C VAL A 193 -8.90 -5.42 17.69
N VAL A 194 -7.94 -4.92 16.93
CA VAL A 194 -7.19 -5.75 15.98
C VAL A 194 -5.84 -6.15 16.56
N LYS A 195 -5.56 -7.46 16.61
CA LYS A 195 -4.28 -8.01 17.09
C LYS A 195 -3.47 -8.50 15.89
N LEU A 196 -2.38 -7.84 15.59
CA LEU A 196 -1.53 -8.19 14.46
C LEU A 196 -0.37 -9.08 14.90
N PHE A 197 -0.16 -10.17 14.15
CA PHE A 197 0.93 -11.11 14.34
C PHE A 197 1.81 -11.18 13.09
N ILE A 198 3.06 -11.59 13.24
CA ILE A 198 4.00 -11.69 12.12
C ILE A 198 4.91 -12.89 12.34
N ASN A 199 5.50 -13.41 11.26
CA ASN A 199 6.56 -14.43 11.30
C ASN A 199 6.26 -15.66 12.17
N LEU A 200 5.02 -16.15 12.13
CA LEU A 200 4.65 -17.35 12.88
C LEU A 200 5.12 -18.63 12.15
N PRO A 201 5.63 -19.63 12.89
CA PRO A 201 6.15 -20.86 12.30
C PRO A 201 5.08 -21.88 11.87
N ARG A 202 3.82 -21.68 12.26
CA ARG A 202 2.65 -22.53 11.92
C ARG A 202 1.38 -21.67 11.87
N SER A 203 0.30 -22.18 11.27
CA SER A 203 -1.01 -21.54 11.33
C SER A 203 -1.45 -21.31 12.77
N MET A 204 -2.02 -20.12 13.03
CA MET A 204 -2.44 -19.68 14.35
C MET A 204 -3.92 -20.00 14.53
N GLY A 205 -4.27 -20.68 15.61
CA GLY A 205 -5.67 -20.82 16.04
C GLY A 205 -6.04 -19.76 17.08
N PHE A 206 -7.32 -19.72 17.46
CA PHE A 206 -7.84 -18.80 18.48
C PHE A 206 -7.11 -18.94 19.83
N ASP A 207 -6.89 -20.18 20.30
CA ASP A 207 -6.14 -20.45 21.54
C ASP A 207 -4.71 -19.88 21.52
N ASP A 208 -4.04 -19.98 20.36
CA ASP A 208 -2.69 -19.47 20.18
C ASP A 208 -2.71 -17.93 20.16
N ALA A 209 -3.70 -17.31 19.51
CA ALA A 209 -3.87 -15.87 19.43
C ALA A 209 -4.19 -15.21 20.79
N GLU A 210 -4.84 -15.93 21.71
CA GLU A 210 -5.08 -15.47 23.07
C GLU A 210 -3.81 -15.53 23.94
N ARG A 211 -2.99 -16.57 23.76
CA ARG A 211 -1.79 -16.81 24.58
C ARG A 211 -0.59 -16.03 24.11
N CYS A 212 -0.47 -15.76 22.82
CA CYS A 212 0.65 -15.06 22.24
C CYS A 212 0.52 -13.54 22.37
N GLU A 213 1.64 -12.86 22.59
CA GLU A 213 1.68 -11.40 22.54
C GLU A 213 1.62 -10.92 21.09
N ALA A 214 0.63 -10.08 20.79
CA ALA A 214 0.51 -9.47 19.46
C ALA A 214 1.71 -8.55 19.19
N THR A 215 2.17 -8.53 17.95
CA THR A 215 3.24 -7.61 17.51
C THR A 215 2.80 -6.15 17.64
N GLN A 216 1.51 -5.92 17.38
CA GLN A 216 0.82 -4.67 17.61
C GLN A 216 -0.66 -4.95 17.87
N THR A 217 -1.20 -4.36 18.92
CA THR A 217 -2.64 -4.29 19.18
C THR A 217 -3.12 -2.89 18.79
N LEU A 218 -4.23 -2.83 18.07
CA LEU A 218 -4.88 -1.62 17.59
C LEU A 218 -6.25 -1.51 18.24
N GLU A 219 -6.57 -0.36 18.80
CA GLU A 219 -7.92 0.01 19.22
C GLU A 219 -8.47 0.95 18.14
N LEU A 220 -9.51 0.51 17.45
CA LEU A 220 -10.09 1.21 16.30
C LEU A 220 -11.27 2.07 16.73
N SER A 221 -11.34 3.26 16.16
CA SER A 221 -12.40 4.24 16.34
C SER A 221 -13.25 4.36 15.08
N GLU A 222 -14.40 5.05 15.17
CA GLU A 222 -15.27 5.30 14.03
C GLU A 222 -14.57 6.07 12.89
N GLU A 223 -13.58 6.91 13.23
CA GLU A 223 -12.77 7.64 12.25
C GLU A 223 -11.89 6.72 11.40
N ASP A 224 -11.46 5.57 11.95
CA ASP A 224 -10.59 4.62 11.25
C ASP A 224 -11.33 3.84 10.17
N TYR A 225 -12.67 3.76 10.25
CA TYR A 225 -13.54 3.07 9.31
C TYR A 225 -14.03 3.94 8.15
N LYS A 226 -13.69 5.24 8.16
CA LYS A 226 -14.03 6.16 7.08
C LYS A 226 -13.29 5.78 5.80
N GLU A 227 -13.81 6.26 4.67
CA GLU A 227 -13.26 5.93 3.36
C GLU A 227 -11.79 6.37 3.21
N ASP A 228 -11.36 7.44 3.89
CA ASP A 228 -9.99 7.95 3.92
C ASP A 228 -9.17 7.45 5.14
N GLY A 229 -9.78 6.63 6.00
CA GLY A 229 -9.17 6.09 7.21
C GLY A 229 -7.97 5.19 6.91
N LEU A 230 -6.77 5.64 7.31
CA LEU A 230 -5.56 4.82 7.28
C LEU A 230 -5.07 4.55 8.70
N ILE A 231 -5.12 3.29 9.09
CA ILE A 231 -4.70 2.83 10.42
C ILE A 231 -3.18 2.62 10.40
N PRO A 232 -2.39 3.45 11.12
CA PRO A 232 -0.95 3.42 11.04
C PRO A 232 -0.36 2.17 11.73
N LEU A 233 0.55 1.50 11.04
CA LEU A 233 1.29 0.35 11.55
C LEU A 233 2.74 0.71 11.85
N ARG A 234 3.34 0.01 12.82
CA ARG A 234 4.76 0.19 13.18
C ARG A 234 5.68 -0.51 12.16
N TYR A 235 5.93 0.16 11.04
CA TYR A 235 6.74 -0.29 9.90
C TYR A 235 8.03 -1.08 10.24
N VAL A 236 8.76 -0.70 11.29
CA VAL A 236 10.00 -1.38 11.73
C VAL A 236 9.83 -2.85 12.10
N LYS A 237 8.60 -3.32 12.34
CA LYS A 237 8.32 -4.69 12.77
C LYS A 237 7.76 -5.57 11.65
N PHE A 238 7.10 -5.04 10.63
CA PHE A 238 6.28 -5.84 9.72
C PHE A 238 7.05 -6.30 8.47
N GLN A 239 7.78 -7.41 8.60
CA GLN A 239 8.19 -8.27 7.49
C GLN A 239 7.39 -9.57 7.63
N ASN A 240 6.51 -9.89 6.67
CA ASN A 240 5.62 -11.07 6.66
C ASN A 240 4.52 -11.09 7.75
N VAL A 241 3.30 -10.68 7.38
CA VAL A 241 2.22 -10.33 8.31
C VAL A 241 1.06 -11.29 8.22
N GLN A 242 0.58 -11.77 9.37
CA GLN A 242 -0.64 -12.56 9.52
C GLN A 242 -1.55 -11.83 10.52
N SER A 243 -2.77 -11.48 10.14
CA SER A 243 -3.66 -10.72 11.01
C SER A 243 -4.57 -11.62 11.84
N VAL A 244 -4.93 -11.15 13.04
CA VAL A 244 -6.05 -11.71 13.81
C VAL A 244 -6.94 -10.54 14.19
N THR A 245 -8.25 -10.71 14.08
CA THR A 245 -9.20 -9.62 14.25
C THR A 245 -10.19 -9.99 15.36
N SER A 246 -10.20 -9.25 16.47
CA SER A 246 -11.11 -9.53 17.59
C SER A 246 -12.08 -8.37 17.77
N ASN A 247 -13.37 -8.65 17.77
CA ASN A 247 -14.36 -7.66 18.14
C ASN A 247 -14.55 -7.63 19.67
N GLN A 248 -14.89 -6.45 20.22
CA GLN A 248 -15.42 -6.23 21.58
C GLN A 248 -16.57 -5.20 21.53
N GLY A 249 -17.43 -5.36 20.52
CA GLY A 249 -18.77 -4.78 20.44
C GLY A 249 -19.76 -5.68 21.17
N ASP A 250 -20.85 -5.11 21.67
CA ASP A 250 -21.94 -5.87 22.31
C ASP A 250 -22.77 -6.69 21.28
N GLU A 251 -22.26 -6.86 20.05
CA GLU A 251 -22.93 -7.52 18.92
C GLU A 251 -22.41 -8.96 18.75
N GLU A 252 -23.27 -9.85 18.25
CA GLU A 252 -22.98 -11.29 18.16
C GLU A 252 -22.02 -11.66 17.01
N THR A 253 -21.96 -10.84 15.95
CA THR A 253 -21.11 -11.08 14.77
C THR A 253 -20.31 -9.84 14.38
N THR A 254 -19.24 -10.07 13.62
CA THR A 254 -18.35 -9.04 13.11
C THR A 254 -18.43 -8.97 11.59
N LYS A 255 -18.63 -7.77 11.04
CA LYS A 255 -18.70 -7.51 9.60
C LYS A 255 -17.57 -6.61 9.12
N ILE A 256 -16.95 -7.00 8.00
CA ILE A 256 -15.87 -6.26 7.34
C ILE A 256 -16.20 -6.16 5.84
N ASN A 257 -16.35 -4.95 5.32
CA ASN A 257 -16.59 -4.73 3.89
C ASN A 257 -15.30 -4.73 3.08
N TYR A 258 -14.22 -4.17 3.63
CA TYR A 258 -12.95 -4.07 2.91
C TYR A 258 -11.77 -4.12 3.86
N LEU A 259 -10.77 -4.93 3.52
CA LEU A 259 -9.49 -5.03 4.20
C LEU A 259 -8.37 -4.96 3.16
N THR A 260 -7.50 -3.97 3.30
CA THR A 260 -6.25 -3.93 2.52
C THR A 260 -5.07 -3.45 3.37
N PHE A 261 -3.88 -3.75 2.88
CA PHE A 261 -2.63 -3.27 3.47
C PHE A 261 -1.92 -2.32 2.53
N ILE A 262 -1.42 -1.23 3.10
CA ILE A 262 -0.66 -0.21 2.38
C ILE A 262 0.80 -0.31 2.80
N GLY A 263 1.70 -0.35 1.82
CA GLY A 263 3.12 -0.50 2.11
C GLY A 263 4.00 -0.55 0.86
N THR A 264 5.12 -1.27 0.95
CA THR A 264 6.07 -1.45 -0.16
C THR A 264 6.68 -2.85 -0.16
N PRO A 265 6.92 -3.50 -1.31
CA PRO A 265 7.67 -4.75 -1.35
C PRO A 265 9.16 -4.56 -1.06
N VAL A 266 9.82 -5.63 -0.65
CA VAL A 266 11.21 -5.62 -0.15
C VAL A 266 12.26 -5.77 -1.27
N GLN A 267 11.89 -6.08 -2.52
CA GLN A 267 12.90 -6.31 -3.57
C GLN A 267 13.65 -5.04 -4.01
N ALA A 268 14.98 -5.22 -4.10
CA ALA A 268 16.06 -4.25 -4.23
C ALA A 268 15.66 -2.82 -4.65
N THR A 269 15.43 -1.98 -3.65
CA THR A 269 15.68 -0.55 -3.81
C THR A 269 17.10 -0.39 -4.35
N ASN A 270 17.23 -0.01 -5.62
CA ASN A 270 18.49 0.53 -6.10
C ASN A 270 18.75 1.78 -5.25
N MET A 271 19.78 1.74 -4.40
CA MET A 271 20.11 2.83 -3.45
C MET A 271 20.38 4.17 -4.15
N SER A 272 20.49 4.17 -5.49
CA SER A 272 20.55 5.38 -6.32
C SER A 272 19.23 6.15 -6.43
N ASP A 273 18.07 5.55 -6.10
CA ASP A 273 16.77 6.23 -6.07
C ASP A 273 16.48 6.98 -4.76
N PHE A 274 17.34 6.83 -3.74
CA PHE A 274 17.37 7.71 -2.58
C PHE A 274 18.29 8.90 -2.85
N LYS A 275 17.80 9.88 -3.62
CA LYS A 275 18.27 11.26 -3.36
C LYS A 275 17.81 11.62 -1.96
N ARG A 276 18.76 11.61 -1.03
CA ARG A 276 18.67 12.19 0.32
C ARG A 276 17.78 13.43 0.25
N VAL A 277 16.55 13.32 0.75
CA VAL A 277 15.67 14.48 0.89
C VAL A 277 16.33 15.35 1.93
N TRP A 278 17.13 16.32 1.50
CA TRP A 278 17.44 17.46 2.31
C TRP A 278 16.11 18.14 2.58
N LYS A 279 15.53 17.90 3.77
CA LYS A 279 14.49 18.76 4.28
C LYS A 279 15.10 20.17 4.27
N SER A 280 14.61 21.02 3.37
CA SER A 280 15.03 22.41 3.29
C SER A 280 15.02 23.01 4.69
N TYR A 281 16.17 23.56 5.11
CA TYR A 281 16.41 24.14 6.43
C TYR A 281 15.41 25.24 6.83
N SER A 282 14.58 25.70 5.90
CA SER A 282 13.52 26.70 6.14
C SER A 282 12.34 26.16 6.94
N THR A 283 11.89 24.91 6.70
CA THR A 283 10.68 24.39 7.35
C THR A 283 10.92 23.91 8.77
N LEU A 284 12.10 23.33 9.06
CA LEU A 284 12.53 22.98 10.43
C LEU A 284 12.67 24.22 11.33
N LYS A 285 13.25 25.32 10.83
CA LYS A 285 13.35 26.56 11.61
C LYS A 285 11.99 27.21 11.89
N LEU A 286 11.03 27.09 10.97
CA LEU A 286 9.67 27.60 11.19
C LEU A 286 8.90 26.76 12.22
N TRP A 287 9.12 25.45 12.24
CA TRP A 287 8.50 24.55 13.21
C TRP A 287 9.12 24.69 14.61
N GLU A 288 10.45 24.68 14.74
CA GLU A 288 11.16 24.95 16.02
C GLU A 288 10.91 26.36 16.57
N ARG A 289 10.63 27.33 15.70
CA ARG A 289 10.26 28.70 16.11
C ARG A 289 8.81 28.75 16.59
N LYS A 290 7.89 27.99 15.96
CA LYS A 290 6.52 27.85 16.46
C LYS A 290 6.49 27.13 17.81
N GLU A 291 7.21 26.02 17.96
CA GLU A 291 7.27 25.29 19.24
C GLU A 291 7.84 26.14 20.38
N ARG A 292 8.97 26.85 20.17
CA ARG A 292 9.52 27.76 21.17
C ARG A 292 8.59 28.90 21.56
N VAL A 293 7.80 29.42 20.62
CA VAL A 293 6.79 30.45 20.91
C VAL A 293 5.65 29.87 21.74
N THR A 294 5.15 28.68 21.39
CA THR A 294 4.08 27.99 22.14
C THR A 294 4.53 27.67 23.57
N GLU A 295 5.78 27.23 23.74
CA GLU A 295 6.35 26.89 25.04
C GLU A 295 6.55 28.13 25.93
N GLN A 296 7.02 29.26 25.36
CA GLN A 296 7.09 30.54 26.07
C GLN A 296 5.71 31.08 26.46
N VAL A 297 4.69 30.90 25.61
CA VAL A 297 3.32 31.31 25.93
C VAL A 297 2.76 30.47 27.09
N ASN A 298 2.96 29.16 27.08
CA ASN A 298 2.53 28.28 28.16
C ASN A 298 3.23 28.61 29.50
N GLN A 299 4.55 28.84 29.49
CA GLN A 299 5.29 29.23 30.71
C GLN A 299 4.78 30.56 31.30
N ARG A 300 4.48 31.55 30.45
CA ARG A 300 3.90 32.84 30.89
C ARG A 300 2.49 32.70 31.45
N GLN A 301 1.67 31.79 30.89
CA GLN A 301 0.34 31.50 31.43
C GLN A 301 0.40 30.78 32.78
N ASP A 302 1.35 29.87 32.96
CA ASP A 302 1.55 29.15 34.22
C ASP A 302 2.10 30.04 35.33
N GLU A 303 3.02 30.96 35.02
CA GLU A 303 3.44 31.97 35.99
C GLU A 303 2.30 32.91 36.39
N LYS A 304 1.45 33.33 35.44
CA LYS A 304 0.26 34.14 35.75
C LYS A 304 -0.73 33.36 36.62
N LYS A 305 -0.96 32.07 36.37
CA LYS A 305 -1.78 31.20 37.23
C LYS A 305 -1.19 31.04 38.63
N LYS A 306 0.13 30.85 38.75
CA LYS A 306 0.83 30.76 40.06
C LYS A 306 0.75 32.09 40.82
N LYS A 307 0.94 33.24 40.17
CA LYS A 307 0.79 34.57 40.79
C LYS A 307 -0.65 34.85 41.23
N ARG A 308 -1.66 34.44 40.45
CA ARG A 308 -3.08 34.52 40.83
C ARG A 308 -3.40 33.64 42.06
N LYS A 309 -2.93 32.39 42.09
CA LYS A 309 -3.09 31.49 43.24
C LYS A 309 -2.44 32.06 44.51
N ARG A 310 -1.25 32.65 44.40
CA ARG A 310 -0.58 33.31 45.55
C ARG A 310 -1.33 34.54 46.06
N ARG A 311 -1.95 35.33 45.17
CA ARG A 311 -2.80 36.47 45.60
C ARG A 311 -4.09 36.04 46.32
N LEU A 312 -4.64 34.87 46.00
CA LEU A 312 -5.85 34.33 46.62
C LEU A 312 -5.60 33.68 48.00
N GLN A 313 -4.34 33.41 48.38
CA GLN A 313 -3.98 32.83 49.70
C GLN A 313 -3.61 33.86 50.78
N ILE A 314 -3.62 35.18 50.49
CA ILE A 314 -3.16 36.22 51.43
C ILE A 314 -4.33 37.00 52.06
N HIS A 315 -5.57 36.47 52.05
CA HIS A 315 -6.67 37.03 52.84
C HIS A 315 -7.27 35.97 53.77
N PRO A 316 -6.82 35.89 55.03
CA PRO A 316 -7.63 35.29 56.09
C PRO A 316 -8.79 36.26 56.37
N ARG A 317 -10.03 35.75 56.27
CA ARG A 317 -11.22 36.39 56.82
C ARG A 317 -11.01 36.57 58.32
N THR A 318 -10.87 37.81 58.76
CA THR A 318 -11.37 38.26 60.07
C THR A 318 -12.80 38.73 59.89
#